data_AF-A0A1A9MI54-F1
#
_entry.id   AF-A0A1A9MI54-F1
#
_cell.length_a   1.000
_cell.length_b   1.000
_cell.length_c   1.000
_cell.angle_alpha   90.00
_cell.angle_beta   90.00
_cell.angle_gamma   90.00
#
_symmetry.space_group_name_H-M   'P 1'
#
loop_
_entity.id
_entity.type
_entity.pdbx_description
1 polymer ?
#
loop_
_entity_poly.entity_id
_entity_poly.type
_entity_poly.pdbx_seq_one_letter_code
_entity_poly.pdbx_strand_id
1 'polypeptide(L)'
;MRSSGLTQGHVPEAASATHDVDDPLALLFAPSNWKLVAMFVASFGAYGGYWFYRNWIALRAITGRPSIWPVWRAGLAPLWVMSCFRLLGQCVGLQGRSRWLFRLSAVVFIALLLLTFSEKSRPFFLVLGWLPIAVVNTRLRRFKRAQGIPEWRRERFTLLSILWLVSGGLLFTLSALAALAIALIQLSR
;
A
#
# COMPACT_ATOMS: atom_id res chain seq x y z
N MET A 1 36.84 -44.29 35.40
CA MET A 1 36.55 -42.86 35.59
C MET A 1 36.93 -42.13 34.32
N ARG A 2 35.98 -41.50 33.66
CA ARG A 2 36.07 -40.93 32.30
C ARG A 2 36.10 -39.40 32.45
N SER A 3 37.23 -38.75 32.21
CA SER A 3 37.33 -37.28 32.20
C SER A 3 37.56 -36.80 30.76
N SER A 4 36.46 -36.58 30.04
CA SER A 4 36.43 -35.84 28.79
C SER A 4 36.37 -34.35 29.10
N GLY A 5 37.49 -33.63 28.89
CA GLY A 5 37.51 -32.18 28.88
C GLY A 5 36.94 -31.66 27.57
N LEU A 6 35.74 -31.08 27.63
CA LEU A 6 35.08 -30.41 26.52
C LEU A 6 35.75 -29.06 26.28
N THR A 7 36.48 -28.92 25.18
CA THR A 7 36.81 -27.61 24.61
C THR A 7 35.51 -26.96 24.14
N GLN A 8 35.09 -25.95 24.90
CA GLN A 8 33.98 -25.07 24.60
C GLN A 8 34.16 -24.49 23.20
N GLY A 9 33.25 -24.86 22.30
CA GLY A 9 33.21 -24.33 20.94
C GLY A 9 33.04 -22.83 20.97
N HIS A 10 33.98 -22.13 20.34
CA HIS A 10 33.82 -20.77 19.88
C HIS A 10 32.65 -20.77 18.87
N VAL A 11 31.46 -20.37 19.34
CA VAL A 11 30.31 -20.11 18.47
C VAL A 11 30.62 -18.82 17.72
N PRO A 12 30.82 -18.83 16.39
CA PRO A 12 30.96 -17.58 15.67
C PRO A 12 29.61 -16.87 15.72
N GLU A 13 29.61 -15.73 16.42
CA GLU A 13 28.56 -14.70 16.45
C GLU A 13 28.48 -14.02 15.08
N ALA A 14 28.18 -14.81 14.05
CA ALA A 14 28.06 -14.40 12.66
C ALA A 14 26.91 -15.12 11.94
N ALA A 15 26.05 -15.83 12.66
CA ALA A 15 24.91 -16.57 12.12
C ALA A 15 23.55 -15.83 12.23
N SER A 16 23.54 -14.54 12.59
CA SER A 16 22.29 -13.76 12.73
C SER A 16 22.06 -12.72 11.63
N ALA A 17 22.95 -12.63 10.62
CA ALA A 17 22.86 -11.63 9.54
C ALA A 17 22.35 -12.21 8.20
N THR A 18 21.88 -13.45 8.16
CA THR A 18 21.38 -14.12 6.94
C THR A 18 19.96 -14.67 7.08
N HIS A 19 19.14 -14.10 7.96
CA HIS A 19 17.70 -14.38 7.94
C HIS A 19 17.02 -13.46 6.90
N ASP A 20 16.38 -14.07 5.90
CA ASP A 20 15.36 -13.51 4.99
C ASP A 20 15.76 -12.49 3.92
N VAL A 21 16.63 -12.88 2.98
CA VAL A 21 16.53 -12.32 1.61
C VAL A 21 15.40 -13.01 0.81
N ASP A 22 14.93 -14.18 1.26
CA ASP A 22 13.97 -15.02 0.52
C ASP A 22 12.55 -15.06 1.12
N ASP A 23 12.22 -14.36 2.22
CA ASP A 23 10.84 -14.34 2.71
C ASP A 23 9.93 -13.58 1.73
N PRO A 24 9.01 -14.27 1.03
CA PRO A 24 8.12 -13.63 0.08
C PRO A 24 7.18 -12.61 0.76
N LEU A 25 6.98 -12.69 2.08
CA LEU A 25 6.21 -11.71 2.84
C LEU A 25 6.92 -10.36 2.97
N ALA A 26 8.25 -10.31 2.89
CA ALA A 26 9.01 -9.06 2.86
C ALA A 26 8.67 -8.18 1.65
N LEU A 27 8.19 -8.79 0.56
CA LEU A 27 7.74 -8.10 -0.66
C LEU A 27 6.41 -7.36 -0.47
N LEU A 28 5.62 -7.68 0.56
CA LEU A 28 4.36 -6.99 0.86
C LEU A 28 4.64 -5.49 1.01
N PHE A 29 3.94 -4.70 0.19
CA PHE A 29 4.18 -3.27 0.11
C PHE A 29 3.23 -2.54 1.07
N ALA A 30 3.79 -2.11 2.19
CA ALA A 30 3.05 -1.46 3.25
C ALA A 30 3.76 -0.17 3.70
N PRO A 31 3.83 0.91 2.88
CA PRO A 31 4.46 2.19 3.22
C PRO A 31 3.79 2.90 4.41
N SER A 32 4.41 3.96 4.94
CA SER A 32 3.82 4.70 6.06
C SER A 32 2.49 5.31 5.64
N ASN A 33 1.52 5.36 6.54
CA ASN A 33 0.22 5.93 6.20
C ASN A 33 0.36 7.40 5.75
N TRP A 34 1.29 8.15 6.36
CA TRP A 34 1.61 9.51 5.91
C TRP A 34 2.12 9.55 4.48
N LYS A 35 3.10 8.70 4.13
CA LYS A 35 3.59 8.60 2.74
C LYS A 35 2.46 8.22 1.79
N LEU A 36 1.63 7.26 2.17
CA LEU A 36 0.51 6.79 1.38
C LEU A 36 -0.47 7.94 1.10
N VAL A 37 -0.91 8.67 2.12
CA VAL A 37 -1.84 9.79 1.99
C VAL A 37 -1.21 10.91 1.15
N ALA A 38 0.00 11.36 1.49
CA ALA A 38 0.68 12.44 0.79
C ALA A 38 0.86 12.12 -0.70
N MET A 39 1.31 10.91 -1.03
CA MET A 39 1.45 10.48 -2.41
C MET A 39 0.12 10.30 -3.13
N PHE A 40 -0.91 9.78 -2.45
CA PHE A 40 -2.22 9.60 -3.04
C PHE A 40 -2.87 10.93 -3.38
N VAL A 41 -2.80 11.92 -2.49
CA VAL A 41 -3.31 13.28 -2.74
C VAL A 41 -2.51 13.96 -3.86
N ALA A 42 -1.19 13.97 -3.77
CA ALA A 42 -0.35 14.64 -4.77
C ALA A 42 -0.44 14.02 -6.17
N SER A 43 -0.76 12.73 -6.27
CA SER A 43 -0.90 12.04 -7.56
C SER A 43 -2.35 11.94 -8.04
N PHE A 44 -3.30 12.63 -7.39
CA PHE A 44 -4.73 12.50 -7.68
C PHE A 44 -5.15 11.03 -7.78
N GLY A 45 -4.84 10.25 -6.75
CA GLY A 45 -5.21 8.84 -6.63
C GLY A 45 -4.40 7.83 -7.44
N ALA A 46 -3.55 8.27 -8.39
CA ALA A 46 -2.76 7.35 -9.20
C ALA A 46 -1.79 6.49 -8.37
N TYR A 47 -1.31 6.99 -7.23
CA TYR A 47 -0.50 6.22 -6.28
C TYR A 47 -1.24 5.00 -5.71
N GLY A 48 -2.58 5.01 -5.67
CA GLY A 48 -3.38 3.84 -5.36
C GLY A 48 -3.12 2.68 -6.32
N GLY A 49 -3.09 2.98 -7.63
CA GLY A 49 -2.73 2.01 -8.67
C GLY A 49 -1.32 1.46 -8.48
N TYR A 50 -0.34 2.32 -8.14
CA TYR A 50 1.00 1.87 -7.79
C TYR A 50 1.01 0.96 -6.56
N TRP A 51 0.25 1.28 -5.51
CA TRP A 51 0.12 0.44 -4.32
C TRP A 51 -0.45 -0.95 -4.67
N PHE A 52 -1.49 -1.01 -5.52
CA PHE A 52 -2.05 -2.27 -6.00
C PHE A 52 -1.04 -3.06 -6.83
N TYR A 53 -0.34 -2.42 -7.76
CA TYR A 53 0.69 -3.05 -8.59
C TYR A 53 1.75 -3.73 -7.74
N ARG A 54 2.27 -3.03 -6.73
CA ARG A 54 3.30 -3.58 -5.82
C ARG A 54 2.78 -4.75 -5.00
N ASN A 55 1.58 -4.64 -4.46
CA ASN A 55 0.97 -5.74 -3.71
C ASN A 55 0.61 -6.93 -4.61
N TRP A 56 0.27 -6.72 -5.89
CA TRP A 56 0.09 -7.81 -6.84
C TRP A 56 1.40 -8.53 -7.19
N ILE A 57 2.53 -7.83 -7.25
CA ILE A 57 3.86 -8.45 -7.38
C ILE A 57 4.14 -9.33 -6.14
N ALA A 58 3.91 -8.79 -4.95
CA ALA A 58 4.11 -9.53 -3.69
C ALA A 58 3.22 -10.78 -3.64
N LEU A 59 1.93 -10.63 -3.91
CA LEU A 59 0.98 -11.74 -3.95
C LEU A 59 1.36 -12.80 -4.99
N ARG A 60 1.91 -12.40 -6.15
CA ARG A 60 2.41 -13.34 -7.15
C ARG A 60 3.56 -14.18 -6.61
N ALA A 61 4.51 -13.55 -5.92
CA ALA A 61 5.64 -14.23 -5.30
C ALA A 61 5.19 -15.16 -4.16
N ILE A 62 4.32 -14.68 -3.26
CA ILE A 62 3.81 -15.45 -2.11
C ILE A 62 2.96 -16.65 -2.54
N THR A 63 2.09 -16.47 -3.55
CA THR A 63 1.17 -17.54 -3.97
C THR A 63 1.76 -18.49 -5.01
N GLY A 64 2.94 -18.17 -5.57
CA GLY A 64 3.57 -18.97 -6.63
C GLY A 64 2.76 -19.04 -7.93
N ARG A 65 1.83 -18.09 -8.18
CA ARG A 65 0.92 -18.13 -9.34
C ARG A 65 1.42 -17.25 -10.50
N PRO A 66 2.05 -17.81 -11.55
CA PRO A 66 2.59 -17.03 -12.66
C PRO A 66 1.51 -16.31 -13.48
N SER A 67 0.26 -16.79 -13.45
CA SER A 67 -0.89 -16.19 -14.14
C SER A 67 -1.39 -14.87 -13.54
N ILE A 68 -0.76 -14.37 -12.47
CA ILE A 68 -1.04 -13.03 -11.95
C ILE A 68 -0.25 -12.02 -12.76
N TRP A 69 -0.96 -11.21 -13.55
CA TRP A 69 -0.38 -10.09 -14.31
C TRP A 69 -0.56 -8.78 -13.50
N PRO A 70 0.49 -8.28 -12.81
CA PRO A 70 0.32 -7.19 -11.85
C PRO A 70 -0.08 -5.87 -12.50
N VAL A 71 0.38 -5.62 -13.74
CA VAL A 71 0.08 -4.41 -14.49
C VAL A 71 -1.42 -4.31 -14.79
N TRP A 72 -2.00 -5.35 -15.38
CA TRP A 72 -3.44 -5.38 -15.70
C TRP A 72 -4.32 -5.32 -14.47
N ARG A 73 -3.97 -6.06 -13.42
CA ARG A 73 -4.75 -6.04 -12.17
C ARG A 73 -4.65 -4.73 -11.40
N ALA A 74 -3.60 -3.93 -11.62
CA ALA A 74 -3.46 -2.59 -11.05
C ALA A 74 -4.17 -1.53 -11.90
N GLY A 75 -4.01 -1.58 -13.23
CA GLY A 75 -4.72 -0.67 -14.15
C GLY A 75 -6.23 -0.82 -14.07
N LEU A 76 -6.70 -2.03 -13.82
CA LEU A 76 -8.10 -2.36 -13.62
C LEU A 76 -8.39 -2.71 -12.14
N ALA A 77 -7.72 -2.04 -11.21
CA ALA A 77 -7.92 -2.20 -9.77
C ALA A 77 -9.40 -2.34 -9.33
N PRO A 78 -10.39 -1.62 -9.92
CA PRO A 78 -11.80 -1.75 -9.51
C PRO A 78 -12.36 -3.18 -9.66
N LEU A 79 -11.93 -3.91 -10.70
CA LEU A 79 -12.37 -5.27 -10.96
C LEU A 79 -11.68 -6.28 -10.03
N TRP A 80 -10.45 -5.98 -9.60
CA TRP A 80 -9.61 -6.91 -8.85
C TRP A 80 -9.41 -6.54 -7.37
N VAL A 81 -9.94 -5.42 -6.88
CA VAL A 81 -9.75 -4.95 -5.49
C VAL A 81 -10.26 -5.95 -4.45
N MET A 82 -11.43 -6.55 -4.68
CA MET A 82 -11.97 -7.59 -3.81
C MET A 82 -11.02 -8.78 -3.71
N SER A 83 -10.46 -9.22 -4.84
CA SER A 83 -9.49 -10.31 -4.90
C SER A 83 -8.18 -9.94 -4.22
N CYS A 84 -7.68 -8.71 -4.45
CA CYS A 84 -6.45 -8.22 -3.86
C CYS A 84 -6.54 -8.20 -2.34
N PHE A 85 -7.57 -7.57 -1.78
CA PHE A 85 -7.74 -7.46 -0.33
C PHE A 85 -8.01 -8.82 0.30
N ARG A 86 -8.78 -9.71 -0.36
CA ARG A 86 -8.97 -11.07 0.14
C ARG A 86 -7.66 -11.84 0.23
N LEU A 87 -6.84 -11.83 -0.82
CA LEU A 87 -5.56 -12.53 -0.86
C LEU A 87 -4.58 -11.95 0.16
N LEU A 88 -4.49 -10.62 0.25
CA LEU A 88 -3.70 -9.96 1.29
C LEU A 88 -4.15 -10.44 2.66
N GLY A 89 -5.46 -10.41 2.95
CA GLY A 89 -6.05 -10.89 4.19
C GLY A 89 -5.70 -12.35 4.53
N GLN A 90 -5.57 -13.21 3.52
CA GLN A 90 -5.13 -14.59 3.69
C GLN A 90 -3.63 -14.67 4.02
N CYS A 91 -2.78 -13.89 3.35
CA CYS A 91 -1.34 -13.83 3.64
C CYS A 91 -1.06 -13.35 5.08
N VAL A 92 -1.85 -12.41 5.59
CA VAL A 92 -1.73 -11.92 6.98
C VAL A 92 -2.39 -12.85 8.02
N GLY A 93 -2.94 -14.00 7.61
CA GLY A 93 -3.61 -14.94 8.51
C GLY A 93 -4.87 -14.38 9.19
N LEU A 94 -5.58 -13.43 8.55
CA LEU A 94 -6.71 -12.75 9.20
C LEU A 94 -7.90 -13.68 9.43
N GLN A 95 -8.40 -13.66 10.67
CA GLN A 95 -9.60 -14.37 11.09
C GLN A 95 -10.74 -13.42 11.52
N GLY A 96 -11.97 -13.94 11.53
CA GLY A 96 -13.17 -13.26 12.05
C GLY A 96 -13.35 -11.83 11.57
N ARG A 97 -13.39 -10.88 12.53
CA ARG A 97 -13.65 -9.45 12.32
C ARG A 97 -12.65 -8.78 11.36
N SER A 98 -11.38 -9.17 11.40
CA SER A 98 -10.35 -8.53 10.56
C SER A 98 -10.51 -8.89 9.07
N ARG A 99 -10.97 -10.12 8.77
CA ARG A 99 -11.30 -10.54 7.40
C ARG A 99 -12.50 -9.78 6.83
N TRP A 100 -13.49 -9.51 7.68
CA TRP A 100 -14.63 -8.67 7.33
C TRP A 100 -14.20 -7.24 7.01
N LEU A 101 -13.28 -6.67 7.79
CA LEU A 101 -12.77 -5.32 7.56
C LEU A 101 -12.11 -5.16 6.18
N PHE A 102 -11.36 -6.17 5.71
CA PHE A 102 -10.75 -6.14 4.39
C PHE A 102 -11.80 -6.20 3.27
N ARG A 103 -12.83 -7.05 3.43
CA ARG A 103 -13.95 -7.11 2.48
C ARG A 103 -14.72 -5.80 2.44
N LEU A 104 -15.02 -5.23 3.61
CA LEU A 104 -15.68 -3.93 3.72
C LEU A 104 -14.84 -2.82 3.08
N SER A 105 -13.52 -2.83 3.30
CA SER A 105 -12.61 -1.85 2.67
C SER A 105 -12.65 -1.93 1.16
N ALA A 106 -12.74 -3.13 0.57
CA ALA A 106 -12.86 -3.29 -0.87
C ALA A 106 -14.22 -2.78 -1.39
N VAL A 107 -15.32 -3.05 -0.68
CA VAL A 107 -16.65 -2.51 -1.01
C VAL A 107 -16.67 -0.99 -0.93
N VAL A 108 -16.11 -0.41 0.13
CA VAL A 108 -15.98 1.05 0.29
C VAL A 108 -15.14 1.66 -0.82
N PHE A 109 -14.04 1.01 -1.22
CA PHE A 109 -13.23 1.48 -2.35
C PHE A 109 -14.03 1.50 -3.66
N ILE A 110 -14.78 0.45 -3.95
CA ILE A 110 -15.65 0.39 -5.14
C ILE A 110 -16.74 1.47 -5.06
N ALA A 111 -17.40 1.63 -3.91
CA ALA A 111 -18.43 2.64 -3.71
C ALA A 111 -17.88 4.06 -3.92
N LEU A 112 -16.72 4.38 -3.34
CA LEU A 112 -16.04 5.67 -3.55
C LEU A 112 -15.70 5.89 -5.03
N LEU A 113 -15.22 4.86 -5.71
CA LEU A 113 -14.93 4.95 -7.15
C LEU A 113 -16.20 5.18 -7.96
N LEU A 114 -17.30 4.48 -7.66
CA LEU A 114 -18.58 4.68 -8.35
C LEU A 114 -19.11 6.11 -8.13
N LEU A 115 -18.90 6.70 -6.96
CA LEU A 115 -19.28 8.08 -6.69
C LEU A 115 -18.45 9.10 -7.49
N THR A 116 -17.31 8.73 -8.07
CA THR A 116 -16.54 9.60 -8.98
C THR A 116 -17.23 9.83 -10.33
N PHE A 117 -18.21 8.99 -10.70
CA PHE A 117 -19.02 9.23 -11.90
C PHE A 117 -19.97 10.44 -11.73
N SER A 118 -20.25 10.86 -10.50
CA SER A 118 -20.98 12.10 -10.24
C SER A 118 -20.12 13.33 -10.51
N GLU A 119 -20.54 14.19 -11.45
CA GLU A 119 -19.73 15.33 -11.92
C GLU A 119 -19.44 16.35 -10.82
N LYS A 120 -20.40 16.63 -9.94
CA LYS A 120 -20.26 17.66 -8.90
C LYS A 120 -19.22 17.34 -7.83
N SER A 121 -18.88 16.07 -7.65
CA SER A 121 -18.10 15.59 -6.50
C SER A 121 -16.92 14.69 -6.89
N ARG A 122 -16.63 14.59 -8.20
CA ARG A 122 -15.55 13.75 -8.77
C ARG A 122 -14.20 13.92 -8.06
N PRO A 123 -13.62 15.13 -7.92
CA PRO A 123 -12.30 15.27 -7.31
C PRO A 123 -12.30 14.91 -5.82
N PHE A 124 -13.39 15.16 -5.10
CA PHE A 124 -13.52 14.84 -3.68
C PHE A 124 -13.47 13.32 -3.45
N PHE A 125 -14.32 12.56 -4.14
CA PHE A 125 -14.37 11.11 -3.97
C PHE A 125 -13.12 10.40 -4.50
N LEU A 126 -12.49 10.97 -5.54
CA LEU A 126 -11.24 10.44 -6.06
C LEU A 126 -10.12 10.54 -5.02
N VAL A 127 -10.00 11.69 -4.33
CA VAL A 127 -9.04 11.85 -3.24
C VAL A 127 -9.37 10.93 -2.06
N LEU A 128 -10.64 10.78 -1.68
CA LEU A 128 -11.04 9.90 -0.57
C LEU A 128 -10.73 8.41 -0.78
N GLY A 129 -10.38 7.99 -2.01
CA GLY A 129 -9.99 6.62 -2.32
C GLY A 129 -8.82 6.05 -1.51
N TRP A 130 -8.02 6.91 -0.85
CA TRP A 130 -6.94 6.45 0.03
C TRP A 130 -7.45 5.77 1.31
N LEU A 131 -8.65 6.14 1.81
CA LEU A 131 -9.18 5.67 3.10
C LEU A 131 -9.22 4.13 3.23
N PRO A 132 -9.91 3.39 2.33
CA PRO A 132 -9.95 1.94 2.41
C PRO A 132 -8.58 1.29 2.22
N ILE A 133 -7.70 1.89 1.40
CA ILE A 133 -6.34 1.40 1.21
C ILE A 133 -5.53 1.60 2.50
N ALA A 134 -5.66 2.73 3.19
CA ALA A 134 -4.96 3.01 4.44
C ALA A 134 -5.40 2.06 5.57
N VAL A 135 -6.68 1.68 5.64
CA VAL A 135 -7.17 0.68 6.60
C VAL A 135 -6.44 -0.65 6.40
N VAL A 136 -6.39 -1.13 5.15
CA VAL A 136 -5.68 -2.37 4.78
C VAL A 136 -4.16 -2.23 5.05
N ASN A 137 -3.56 -1.14 4.59
CA ASN A 137 -2.13 -0.84 4.72
C ASN A 137 -1.68 -0.80 6.20
N THR A 138 -2.49 -0.22 7.08
CA THR A 138 -2.22 -0.18 8.53
C THR A 138 -2.13 -1.59 9.11
N ARG A 139 -2.98 -2.51 8.64
CA ARG A 139 -3.01 -3.90 9.09
C ARG A 139 -1.81 -4.69 8.56
N LEU A 140 -1.48 -4.53 7.28
CA LEU A 140 -0.25 -5.11 6.71
C LEU A 140 0.99 -4.63 7.47
N ARG A 141 1.06 -3.33 7.77
CA ARG A 141 2.17 -2.72 8.50
C ARG A 141 2.28 -3.24 9.93
N ARG A 142 1.16 -3.41 10.64
CA ARG A 142 1.15 -4.04 11.97
C ARG A 142 1.65 -5.47 11.93
N PHE A 143 1.25 -6.23 10.91
CA PHE A 143 1.75 -7.58 10.71
C PHE A 143 3.25 -7.63 10.43
N LYS A 144 3.75 -6.82 9.49
CA LYS A 144 5.19 -6.76 9.20
C LYS A 144 6.00 -6.45 10.45
N ARG A 145 5.54 -5.48 11.26
CA ARG A 145 6.17 -5.13 12.54
C ARG A 145 6.12 -6.28 13.55
N ALA A 146 4.99 -6.97 13.67
CA ALA A 146 4.85 -8.11 14.58
C ALA A 146 5.76 -9.30 14.20
N GLN A 147 6.05 -9.46 12.90
CA GLN A 147 6.95 -10.47 12.37
C GLN A 147 8.42 -10.01 12.32
N GLY A 148 8.74 -8.79 12.76
CA GLY A 148 10.11 -8.24 12.67
C GLY A 148 10.60 -7.97 11.23
N ILE A 149 9.72 -8.01 10.23
CA ILE A 149 10.07 -7.87 8.82
C ILE A 149 10.50 -6.41 8.55
N PRO A 150 11.72 -6.17 8.04
CA PRO A 150 12.22 -4.82 7.81
C PRO A 150 11.44 -4.09 6.71
N GLU A 151 11.37 -2.76 6.83
CA GLU A 151 10.76 -1.93 5.80
C GLU A 151 11.63 -1.93 4.53
N TRP A 152 10.99 -2.18 3.38
CA TRP A 152 11.69 -2.20 2.09
C TRP A 152 12.10 -0.78 1.67
N ARG A 153 13.20 -0.62 0.91
CA ARG A 153 13.72 0.71 0.50
C ARG A 153 12.67 1.63 -0.14
N ARG A 154 11.74 1.06 -0.92
CA ARG A 154 10.67 1.80 -1.60
C ARG A 154 9.46 2.14 -0.72
N GLU A 155 9.39 1.58 0.48
CA GLU A 155 8.39 1.96 1.50
C GLU A 155 8.77 3.28 2.19
N ARG A 156 10.07 3.60 2.23
CA ARG A 156 10.61 4.88 2.72
C ARG A 156 10.48 5.98 1.68
N PHE A 157 10.52 7.25 2.10
CA PHE A 157 10.61 8.36 1.15
C PHE A 157 11.92 8.27 0.38
N THR A 158 11.83 8.18 -0.95
CA THR A 158 12.99 8.26 -1.84
C THR A 158 13.00 9.64 -2.51
N LEU A 159 14.15 10.06 -3.05
CA LEU A 159 14.25 11.30 -3.84
C LEU A 159 13.18 11.34 -4.95
N LEU A 160 12.93 10.22 -5.63
CA LEU A 160 11.88 10.12 -6.63
C LEU A 160 10.48 10.32 -6.04
N SER A 161 10.21 9.77 -4.85
CA SER A 161 8.94 10.04 -4.15
C SER A 161 8.81 11.52 -3.79
N ILE A 162 9.89 12.19 -3.39
CA ILE A 162 9.89 13.62 -3.05
C ILE A 162 9.67 14.46 -4.30
N LEU A 163 10.39 14.20 -5.38
CA LEU A 163 10.20 14.89 -6.66
C LEU A 163 8.75 14.78 -7.14
N TRP A 164 8.18 13.57 -7.11
CA TRP A 164 6.78 13.36 -7.46
C TRP A 164 5.82 14.07 -6.51
N LEU A 165 6.15 14.13 -5.22
CA LEU A 165 5.34 14.83 -4.21
C LEU A 165 5.30 16.33 -4.49
N VAL A 166 6.46 16.93 -4.78
CA VAL A 166 6.60 18.36 -5.05
C VAL A 166 5.87 18.72 -6.34
N SER A 167 6.11 17.97 -7.43
CA SER A 167 5.43 18.20 -8.71
C SER A 167 3.91 18.03 -8.59
N GLY A 168 3.45 16.96 -7.94
CA GLY A 168 2.04 16.70 -7.72
C GLY A 168 1.37 17.73 -6.80
N GLY A 169 2.05 18.13 -5.71
CA GLY A 169 1.57 19.16 -4.80
C GLY A 169 1.46 20.53 -5.46
N LEU A 170 2.42 20.90 -6.33
CA LEU A 170 2.35 22.13 -7.11
C LEU A 170 1.15 22.12 -8.06
N LEU A 171 0.94 21.03 -8.80
CA LEU A 171 -0.23 20.90 -9.68
C LEU A 171 -1.55 20.93 -8.90
N PHE A 172 -1.59 20.30 -7.73
CA PHE A 172 -2.77 20.31 -6.86
C PHE A 172 -3.11 21.72 -6.36
N THR A 173 -2.11 22.46 -5.87
CA THR A 173 -2.31 23.84 -5.39
C THR A 173 -2.76 24.77 -6.52
N LEU A 174 -2.15 24.69 -7.70
CA LEU A 174 -2.59 25.46 -8.87
C LEU A 174 -4.03 25.12 -9.27
N SER A 175 -4.39 23.83 -9.27
CA SER A 175 -5.75 23.39 -9.59
C SER A 175 -6.79 23.88 -8.58
N ALA A 176 -6.44 23.87 -7.28
CA ALA A 176 -7.30 24.38 -6.22
C ALA A 176 -7.51 25.89 -6.31
N LEU A 177 -6.46 26.66 -6.59
CA LEU A 177 -6.55 28.11 -6.81
C LEU A 177 -7.39 28.45 -8.05
N ALA A 178 -7.22 27.72 -9.14
CA ALA A 178 -8.04 27.88 -10.34
C ALA A 178 -9.53 27.59 -10.05
N ALA A 179 -9.83 26.50 -9.34
CA ALA A 179 -11.19 26.15 -8.96
C ALA A 179 -11.82 27.21 -8.03
N LEU A 180 -11.05 27.73 -7.07
CA LEU A 180 -11.49 28.82 -6.18
C LEU A 180 -11.79 30.10 -6.98
N ALA A 181 -10.90 30.50 -7.88
CA ALA A 181 -11.09 31.69 -8.72
C ALA A 181 -12.36 31.57 -9.58
N ILE A 182 -12.60 30.40 -10.19
CA ILE A 182 -13.83 30.14 -10.95
C ILE A 182 -15.07 30.26 -10.05
N ALA A 183 -15.04 29.66 -8.85
CA ALA A 183 -16.16 29.74 -7.91
C ALA A 183 -16.47 31.18 -7.48
N LEU A 184 -15.44 32.00 -7.21
CA LEU A 184 -15.60 33.41 -6.88
C LEU A 184 -16.21 34.22 -8.03
N ILE A 185 -15.79 33.96 -9.28
CA ILE A 185 -16.38 34.58 -10.46
C ILE A 185 -17.88 34.23 -10.59
N GLN A 186 -18.25 32.97 -10.35
CA GLN A 186 -19.64 32.53 -10.41
C GLN A 186 -20.52 33.14 -9.31
N LEU A 187 -19.96 33.38 -8.12
CA LEU A 187 -20.66 34.04 -7.01
C LEU A 187 -20.85 35.55 -7.23
N SER A 188 -20.02 36.17 -8.08
CA SER A 188 -20.09 37.60 -8.41
C SER A 188 -21.03 37.94 -9.56
N ARG A 189 -21.58 36.93 -10.24
CA ARG A 189 -22.58 37.07 -11.31
C ARG A 189 -23.98 36.82 -10.78
#